data_AF-A0AAU5XYF1-F1
#
_entry.id   AF-A0AAU5XYF1-F1
#
_cell.length_a   1.000
_cell.length_b   1.000
_cell.length_c   1.000
_cell.angle_alpha   90.00
_cell.angle_beta   90.00
_cell.angle_gamma   90.00
#
_symmetry.space_group_name_H-M   'P 1'
#
loop_
_entity.id
_entity.type
_entity.pdbx_description
1 polymer ?
#
loop_
_entity_poly.entity_id
_entity_poly.type
_entity_poly.pdbx_seq_one_letter_code
_entity_poly.pdbx_strand_id
1 'polypeptide(L)'
;MRLEAEFTSEPFHGEGSPPEHAVAARDAAAEAGLETDFGPLGTLARGEAKELYAALPAIAKAALDGGATRVTLQLRRADDDRSAPVVELNDALARLIADVERELGAKLGELDRPGKQRAVRLLRERGAFGLRKSVSSVADALGVTRFTVYNYLNREAD
;
A
#
# COMPACT_ATOMS: atom_id res chain seq x y z
N MET A 1 8.03 -25.17 -2.41
CA MET A 1 6.94 -24.17 -2.58
C MET A 1 7.63 -22.85 -2.76
N ARG A 2 7.24 -22.07 -3.76
CA ARG A 2 7.93 -20.81 -4.03
C ARG A 2 7.29 -19.67 -3.27
N LEU A 3 8.14 -18.81 -2.71
CA LEU A 3 7.74 -17.62 -1.99
C LEU A 3 8.31 -16.38 -2.68
N GLU A 4 7.60 -15.28 -2.52
CA GLU A 4 8.04 -13.95 -2.90
C GLU A 4 8.03 -13.05 -1.66
N ALA A 5 9.15 -12.37 -1.40
CA ALA A 5 9.26 -11.35 -0.37
C ALA A 5 9.49 -10.00 -1.02
N GLU A 6 8.61 -9.05 -0.75
CA GLU A 6 8.80 -7.65 -1.13
C GLU A 6 9.19 -6.88 0.14
N PHE A 7 10.29 -6.14 0.09
CA PHE A 7 10.77 -5.39 1.22
C PHE A 7 11.29 -4.00 0.85
N THR A 8 11.11 -3.08 1.79
CA THR A 8 11.59 -1.71 1.68
C THR A 8 12.38 -1.34 2.93
N SER A 9 13.31 -0.41 2.78
CA SER A 9 14.10 0.14 3.89
C SER A 9 14.12 1.66 3.79
N GLU A 10 14.08 2.33 4.94
CA GLU A 10 14.01 3.79 5.06
C GLU A 10 15.16 4.33 5.92
N PRO A 11 15.64 5.57 5.66
CA PRO A 11 14.97 6.63 4.89
C PRO A 11 15.17 6.55 3.37
N PHE A 12 14.14 6.95 2.63
CA PHE A 12 14.25 7.12 1.17
C PHE A 12 14.47 8.60 0.81
N HIS A 13 15.57 8.87 0.11
CA HIS A 13 15.86 10.17 -0.47
C HIS A 13 15.55 10.08 -1.98
N GLY A 14 14.47 10.73 -2.41
CA GLY A 14 13.78 10.43 -3.68
C GLY A 14 14.59 10.56 -4.96
N GLU A 15 15.69 11.32 -4.96
CA GLU A 15 16.57 11.49 -6.11
C GLU A 15 17.99 11.04 -5.76
N GLY A 16 18.64 10.30 -6.67
CA GLY A 16 20.05 9.92 -6.57
C GLY A 16 20.33 8.43 -6.62
N SER A 17 21.53 8.04 -6.19
CA SER A 17 21.90 6.63 -6.06
C SER A 17 21.09 5.96 -4.96
N PRO A 18 20.77 4.66 -5.10
CA PRO A 18 20.11 3.90 -4.04
C PRO A 18 20.88 4.02 -2.71
N PRO A 19 20.18 4.16 -1.57
CA PRO A 19 20.84 4.26 -0.28
C PRO A 19 21.52 2.93 0.09
N GLU A 20 22.60 3.02 0.86
CA GLU A 20 23.45 1.88 1.24
C GLU A 20 22.64 0.74 1.87
N HIS A 21 21.72 1.06 2.77
CA HIS A 21 20.84 0.06 3.38
C HIS A 21 19.99 -0.73 2.38
N ALA A 22 19.54 -0.10 1.29
CA ALA A 22 18.71 -0.78 0.29
C ALA A 22 19.57 -1.71 -0.59
N VAL A 23 20.78 -1.27 -0.93
CA VAL A 23 21.76 -2.09 -1.67
C VAL A 23 22.19 -3.29 -0.83
N ALA A 24 22.58 -3.07 0.43
CA ALA A 24 23.02 -4.13 1.34
C ALA A 24 21.93 -5.20 1.57
N ALA A 25 20.68 -4.78 1.72
CA ALA A 25 19.55 -5.70 1.88
C ALA A 25 19.30 -6.53 0.61
N ARG A 26 19.43 -5.92 -0.57
CA ARG A 26 19.33 -6.62 -1.85
C ARG A 26 20.47 -7.61 -2.05
N ASP A 27 21.69 -7.21 -1.72
CA ASP A 27 22.87 -8.07 -1.87
C ASP A 27 22.80 -9.27 -0.92
N ALA A 28 22.35 -9.08 0.32
CA ALA A 28 22.10 -10.18 1.26
C ALA A 28 21.06 -11.19 0.73
N ALA A 29 20.03 -10.72 0.00
CA ALA A 29 19.05 -11.61 -0.64
C ALA A 29 19.68 -12.40 -1.81
N ALA A 30 20.48 -11.72 -2.65
CA ALA A 30 21.17 -12.35 -3.78
C ALA A 30 22.23 -13.38 -3.34
N GLU A 31 23.01 -13.08 -2.29
CA GLU A 31 23.99 -13.99 -1.69
C GLU A 31 23.33 -15.25 -1.09
N ALA A 32 22.08 -15.14 -0.64
CA ALA A 32 21.29 -16.27 -0.19
C ALA A 32 20.73 -17.13 -1.35
N GLY A 33 21.04 -16.80 -2.60
CA GLY A 33 20.59 -17.52 -3.79
C GLY A 33 19.19 -17.15 -4.26
N LEU A 34 18.59 -16.08 -3.74
CA LEU A 34 17.28 -15.62 -4.16
C LEU A 34 17.38 -14.81 -5.46
N GLU A 35 16.38 -14.96 -6.33
CA GLU A 35 16.20 -14.11 -7.49
C GLU A 35 15.70 -12.74 -7.04
N THR A 36 16.46 -11.67 -7.32
CA THR A 36 16.14 -10.32 -6.86
C THR A 36 15.78 -9.38 -8.01
N ASP A 37 14.75 -8.55 -7.81
CA ASP A 37 14.41 -7.40 -8.64
C ASP A 37 14.43 -6.12 -7.77
N PHE A 38 15.28 -5.16 -8.14
CA PHE A 38 15.54 -3.95 -7.36
C PHE A 38 14.85 -2.75 -8.02
N GLY A 39 13.69 -2.36 -7.49
CA GLY A 39 12.83 -1.34 -8.07
C GLY A 39 12.76 -0.05 -7.27
N PRO A 40 12.08 0.99 -7.80
CA PRO A 40 11.93 2.29 -7.14
C PRO A 40 11.06 2.24 -5.87
N LEU A 41 10.28 1.17 -5.68
CA LEU A 41 9.36 1.00 -4.55
C LEU A 41 9.83 -0.04 -3.53
N GLY A 42 10.97 -0.70 -3.75
CA GLY A 42 11.44 -1.78 -2.90
C GLY A 42 12.26 -2.82 -3.66
N THR A 43 12.66 -3.85 -2.93
CA THR A 43 13.31 -5.04 -3.49
C THR A 43 12.36 -6.21 -3.41
N LEU A 44 12.24 -6.95 -4.51
CA LEU A 44 11.50 -8.19 -4.58
C LEU A 44 12.50 -9.35 -4.63
N ALA A 45 12.34 -10.32 -3.75
CA ALA A 45 13.17 -11.53 -3.68
C ALA A 45 12.29 -12.77 -3.82
N ARG A 46 12.68 -13.70 -4.71
CA ARG A 46 11.93 -14.93 -4.99
C ARG A 46 12.82 -16.16 -4.85
N GLY A 47 12.27 -17.24 -4.33
CA GLY A 47 13.02 -18.49 -4.16
C GLY A 47 12.20 -19.60 -3.55
N GLU A 48 12.86 -20.71 -3.24
CA GLU A 48 12.21 -21.76 -2.44
C GLU A 48 12.00 -21.26 -1.01
N ALA A 49 10.87 -21.66 -0.40
CA ALA A 49 10.50 -21.19 0.93
C ALA A 49 11.61 -21.37 1.97
N LYS A 50 12.33 -22.50 1.92
CA LYS A 50 13.43 -22.80 2.84
C LYS A 50 14.56 -21.76 2.75
N GLU A 51 14.96 -21.41 1.53
CA GLU A 51 16.03 -20.44 1.26
C GLU A 51 15.59 -19.05 1.69
N LEU A 52 14.36 -18.67 1.31
CA LEU A 52 13.82 -17.36 1.63
C LEU A 52 13.68 -17.17 3.15
N TYR A 53 13.12 -18.14 3.88
CA TYR A 53 13.00 -18.04 5.34
C TYR A 53 14.37 -17.92 6.04
N ALA A 54 15.39 -18.63 5.54
CA ALA A 54 16.73 -18.53 6.08
C ALA A 54 17.37 -17.15 5.81
N ALA A 55 17.01 -16.51 4.69
CA ALA A 55 17.55 -15.21 4.29
C ALA A 55 16.92 -14.02 5.03
N LEU A 56 15.65 -14.12 5.48
CA LEU A 56 14.91 -12.99 6.07
C LEU A 56 15.67 -12.24 7.19
N PRO A 57 16.29 -12.93 8.18
CA PRO A 57 17.03 -12.24 9.23
C PRO A 57 18.26 -11.50 8.71
N ALA A 58 18.97 -12.07 7.72
CA ALA A 58 20.16 -11.47 7.13
C ALA A 58 19.81 -10.22 6.32
N ILE A 59 18.72 -10.27 5.54
CA ILE A 59 18.21 -9.11 4.78
C ILE A 59 17.85 -7.96 5.72
N ALA A 60 17.07 -8.24 6.77
CA ALA A 60 16.67 -7.23 7.75
C ALA A 60 17.88 -6.66 8.50
N LYS A 61 18.83 -7.51 8.88
CA LYS A 61 20.07 -7.09 9.55
C LYS A 61 20.93 -6.21 8.63
N ALA A 62 21.15 -6.62 7.39
CA ALA A 62 21.95 -5.87 6.42
C ALA A 62 21.35 -4.49 6.14
N ALA A 63 20.02 -4.38 6.04
CA ALA A 63 19.35 -3.10 5.92
C ALA A 63 19.62 -2.18 7.14
N LEU A 64 19.42 -2.69 8.35
CA LEU A 64 19.58 -1.91 9.59
C LEU A 64 21.05 -1.51 9.83
N ASP A 65 21.99 -2.44 9.61
CA ASP A 65 23.43 -2.16 9.71
C ASP A 65 23.88 -1.13 8.66
N GLY A 66 23.27 -1.17 7.46
CA GLY A 66 23.49 -0.19 6.38
C GLY A 66 22.81 1.17 6.60
N GLY A 67 22.26 1.42 7.78
CA GLY A 67 21.69 2.71 8.17
C GLY A 67 20.17 2.84 8.01
N ALA A 68 19.46 1.75 7.70
CA ALA A 68 18.01 1.80 7.76
C ALA A 68 17.53 2.02 9.20
N THR A 69 16.55 2.89 9.36
CA THR A 69 15.83 3.10 10.62
C THR A 69 14.54 2.28 10.68
N ARG A 70 14.07 1.81 9.52
CA ARG A 70 12.87 0.97 9.39
C ARG A 70 13.01 0.05 8.19
N VAL A 71 12.55 -1.19 8.37
CA VAL A 71 12.39 -2.19 7.31
C VAL A 71 10.93 -2.64 7.32
N THR A 72 10.31 -2.72 6.14
CA THR A 72 9.00 -3.37 5.98
C THR A 72 9.12 -4.55 5.04
N LEU A 73 8.35 -5.61 5.31
CA LEU A 73 8.39 -6.85 4.54
C LEU A 73 6.99 -7.42 4.34
N GLN A 74 6.70 -7.82 3.12
CA GLN A 74 5.52 -8.58 2.74
C GLN A 74 5.96 -9.92 2.15
N LEU A 75 5.27 -10.99 2.52
CA LEU A 75 5.56 -12.35 2.06
C LEU A 75 4.33 -12.97 1.40
N ARG A 76 4.54 -13.58 0.23
CA ARG A 76 3.49 -14.23 -0.58
C ARG A 76 3.93 -15.60 -1.07
N ARG A 77 2.97 -16.47 -1.37
CA ARG A 77 3.20 -17.69 -2.13
C ARG A 77 3.14 -17.35 -3.62
N ALA A 78 4.15 -17.77 -4.39
CA ALA A 78 4.20 -17.54 -5.83
C ALA A 78 3.11 -18.33 -6.58
N ASP A 79 2.67 -19.46 -6.02
CA ASP A 79 1.68 -20.36 -6.63
C ASP A 79 0.23 -19.95 -6.32
N ASP A 80 0.02 -18.87 -5.56
CA ASP A 80 -1.31 -18.34 -5.26
C ASP A 80 -1.70 -17.31 -6.32
N ASP A 81 -2.30 -17.79 -7.42
CA ASP A 81 -2.94 -16.95 -8.46
C ASP A 81 -4.15 -16.15 -7.91
N ARG A 82 -4.51 -16.40 -6.64
CA ARG A 82 -5.38 -15.53 -5.83
C ARG A 82 -4.59 -14.47 -5.06
N SER A 83 -3.37 -14.14 -5.50
CA SER A 83 -2.70 -12.91 -5.10
C SER A 83 -3.51 -11.75 -5.66
N ALA A 84 -4.62 -11.46 -4.98
CA ALA A 84 -5.21 -10.13 -5.00
C ALA A 84 -4.03 -9.15 -4.87
N PRO A 85 -4.00 -8.07 -5.68
CA PRO A 85 -2.93 -7.10 -5.63
C PRO A 85 -2.66 -6.68 -4.19
N VAL A 86 -1.40 -6.31 -3.89
CA VAL A 86 -1.00 -5.70 -2.62
C VAL A 86 -2.13 -4.82 -2.14
N VAL A 87 -2.79 -5.20 -1.05
CA VAL A 87 -3.80 -4.36 -0.42
C VAL A 87 -3.02 -3.25 0.28
N GLU A 88 -2.49 -2.32 -0.51
CA GLU A 88 -1.96 -1.04 -0.07
C GLU A 88 -3.00 -0.38 0.83
N LEU A 89 -2.62 0.59 1.67
CA LEU A 89 -3.60 1.31 2.48
C LEU A 89 -4.72 1.96 1.61
N ASN A 90 -4.42 2.21 0.33
CA ASN A 90 -5.36 2.64 -0.72
C ASN A 90 -6.47 1.63 -1.00
N ASP A 91 -6.21 0.37 -0.71
CA ASP A 91 -6.98 -0.79 -1.11
C ASP A 91 -8.03 -1.13 -0.03
N ALA A 92 -7.74 -0.80 1.24
CA ALA A 92 -8.75 -0.71 2.30
C ALA A 92 -9.78 0.41 2.00
N LEU A 93 -9.31 1.58 1.56
CA LEU A 93 -10.20 2.67 1.14
C LEU A 93 -11.00 2.29 -0.11
N ALA A 94 -10.38 1.63 -1.09
CA ALA A 94 -11.06 1.15 -2.29
C ALA A 94 -12.19 0.17 -1.95
N ARG A 95 -11.98 -0.74 -0.97
CA ARG A 95 -13.03 -1.63 -0.45
C ARG A 95 -14.17 -0.85 0.20
N LEU A 96 -13.86 0.13 1.05
CA LEU A 96 -14.88 0.98 1.66
C LEU A 96 -15.71 1.74 0.62
N ILE A 97 -15.06 2.29 -0.42
CA ILE A 97 -15.72 2.94 -1.55
C ILE A 97 -16.63 1.95 -2.27
N ALA A 98 -16.12 0.77 -2.65
CA ALA A 98 -16.90 -0.25 -3.34
C ALA A 98 -18.12 -0.73 -2.51
N ASP A 99 -17.98 -0.83 -1.19
CA ASP A 99 -19.08 -1.20 -0.29
C ASP A 99 -20.15 -0.12 -0.23
N VAL A 100 -19.76 1.16 -0.24
CA VAL A 100 -20.71 2.28 -0.30
C VAL A 100 -21.39 2.35 -1.68
N GLU A 101 -20.67 2.13 -2.77
CA GLU A 101 -21.25 2.08 -4.12
C GLU A 101 -22.30 0.95 -4.23
N ARG A 102 -22.04 -0.23 -3.66
CA ARG A 102 -23.03 -1.33 -3.64
C ARG A 102 -24.27 -0.98 -2.81
N GLU A 103 -24.11 -0.29 -1.69
CA GLU A 103 -25.25 0.16 -0.87
C GLU A 103 -26.09 1.23 -1.58
N LEU A 104 -25.43 2.15 -2.31
CA LEU A 104 -26.11 3.24 -3.03
C LEU A 104 -26.61 2.82 -4.42
N GLY A 105 -26.17 1.67 -4.93
CA GLY A 105 -26.58 1.12 -6.22
C GLY A 105 -25.98 1.82 -7.45
N ALA A 106 -24.96 2.67 -7.27
CA ALA A 106 -24.33 3.43 -8.36
C ALA A 106 -22.88 3.80 -8.03
N LYS A 107 -22.10 4.15 -9.05
CA LYS A 107 -20.72 4.64 -8.86
C LYS A 107 -20.71 6.01 -8.20
N LEU A 108 -19.73 6.28 -7.35
CA LEU A 108 -19.67 7.56 -6.61
C LEU A 108 -19.69 8.80 -7.53
N GLY A 109 -19.03 8.72 -8.69
CA GLY A 109 -18.99 9.79 -9.67
C GLY A 109 -20.33 10.08 -10.34
N GLU A 110 -21.20 9.08 -10.44
CA GLU A 110 -22.51 9.12 -11.12
C GLU A 110 -23.64 9.62 -10.21
N LEU A 111 -23.37 9.70 -8.89
CA LEU A 111 -24.35 10.17 -7.92
C LEU A 111 -24.69 11.65 -8.14
N ASP A 112 -25.94 12.00 -7.85
CA ASP A 112 -26.34 13.40 -7.71
C ASP A 112 -25.73 14.00 -6.42
N ARG A 113 -25.90 15.31 -6.24
CA ARG A 113 -25.30 16.00 -5.09
C ARG A 113 -25.75 15.42 -3.73
N PRO A 114 -27.04 15.17 -3.47
CA PRO A 114 -27.48 14.48 -2.26
C PRO A 114 -26.85 13.08 -2.10
N GLY A 115 -26.76 12.29 -3.17
CA GLY A 115 -26.11 10.98 -3.17
C GLY A 115 -24.63 11.07 -2.81
N LYS A 116 -23.89 12.04 -3.37
CA LYS A 116 -22.48 12.30 -3.05
C LYS A 116 -22.29 12.69 -1.58
N GLN A 117 -23.20 13.48 -1.02
CA GLN A 117 -23.16 13.82 0.41
C GLN A 117 -23.40 12.58 1.29
N ARG A 118 -24.41 11.76 0.96
CA ARG A 118 -24.68 10.50 1.66
C ARG A 118 -23.50 9.52 1.58
N ALA A 119 -22.84 9.43 0.43
CA ALA A 119 -21.65 8.61 0.26
C ALA A 119 -20.51 9.04 1.20
N VAL A 120 -20.24 10.35 1.29
CA VAL A 120 -19.23 10.89 2.21
C VAL A 120 -19.56 10.58 3.67
N ARG A 121 -20.84 10.65 4.07
CA ARG A 121 -21.28 10.25 5.41
C ARG A 121 -20.94 8.79 5.72
N LEU A 122 -21.37 7.87 4.85
CA LEU A 122 -21.15 6.43 5.04
C LEU A 122 -19.65 6.11 5.09
N LEU A 123 -18.85 6.75 4.26
CA LEU A 123 -17.39 6.62 4.29
C LEU A 123 -16.81 7.12 5.63
N ARG A 124 -17.31 8.22 6.17
CA ARG A 124 -16.91 8.74 7.49
C ARG A 124 -17.26 7.79 8.62
N GLU A 125 -18.50 7.29 8.66
CA GLU A 125 -18.96 6.33 9.66
C GLU A 125 -18.12 5.05 9.65
N ARG A 126 -17.64 4.64 8.48
CA ARG A 126 -16.76 3.47 8.31
C ARG A 126 -15.27 3.78 8.52
N GLY A 127 -14.92 4.98 8.96
CA GLY A 127 -13.54 5.36 9.28
C GLY A 127 -12.64 5.65 8.07
N ALA A 128 -13.19 5.79 6.86
CA ALA A 128 -12.42 5.99 5.63
C ALA A 128 -11.46 7.19 5.71
N PHE A 129 -11.88 8.29 6.37
CA PHE A 129 -11.09 9.52 6.46
C PHE A 129 -9.96 9.47 7.51
N GLY A 130 -9.85 8.38 8.28
CA GLY A 130 -8.65 8.10 9.09
C GLY A 130 -7.49 7.54 8.27
N LEU A 131 -7.73 7.11 7.03
CA LEU A 131 -6.71 6.51 6.15
C LEU A 131 -5.88 7.59 5.44
N ARG A 132 -4.60 7.29 5.18
CA ARG A 132 -3.69 8.19 4.46
C ARG A 132 -4.23 8.47 3.05
N LYS A 133 -4.13 9.72 2.60
CA LYS A 133 -4.59 10.21 1.28
C LYS A 133 -6.10 10.03 0.99
N SER A 134 -6.91 9.63 1.97
CA SER A 134 -8.34 9.34 1.82
C SER A 134 -9.15 10.45 1.16
N VAL A 135 -8.95 11.70 1.58
CA VAL A 135 -9.66 12.85 1.00
C VAL A 135 -9.39 13.02 -0.50
N SER A 136 -8.15 12.79 -0.94
CA SER A 136 -7.80 12.89 -2.37
C SER A 136 -8.50 11.80 -3.17
N SER A 137 -8.38 10.55 -2.73
CA SER A 137 -8.94 9.40 -3.43
C SER A 137 -10.47 9.42 -3.46
N VAL A 138 -11.12 9.86 -2.38
CA VAL A 138 -12.58 10.03 -2.35
C VAL A 138 -13.02 11.17 -3.26
N ALA A 139 -12.27 12.28 -3.33
CA ALA A 139 -12.55 13.36 -4.26
C ALA A 139 -12.48 12.89 -5.72
N ASP A 140 -11.44 12.12 -6.06
CA ASP A 140 -11.27 11.53 -7.39
C ASP A 140 -12.44 10.58 -7.73
N ALA A 141 -12.82 9.69 -6.80
CA ALA A 141 -13.93 8.75 -7.00
C ALA A 141 -15.30 9.44 -7.17
N LEU A 142 -15.52 10.56 -6.46
CA LEU A 142 -16.74 11.36 -6.58
C LEU A 142 -16.72 12.30 -7.80
N GLY A 143 -15.57 12.48 -8.46
CA GLY A 143 -15.39 13.47 -9.52
C GLY A 143 -15.58 14.91 -9.03
N VAL A 144 -15.08 15.22 -7.83
CA VAL A 144 -15.18 16.56 -7.21
C VAL A 144 -13.83 17.01 -6.66
N THR A 145 -13.75 18.25 -6.17
CA THR A 145 -12.52 18.73 -5.55
C THR A 145 -12.39 18.27 -4.10
N ARG A 146 -11.17 18.22 -3.56
CA ARG A 146 -10.93 17.99 -2.11
C ARG A 146 -11.69 19.00 -1.24
N PHE A 147 -11.78 20.25 -1.69
CA PHE A 147 -12.57 21.29 -1.03
C PHE A 147 -14.06 20.91 -0.93
N THR A 148 -14.62 20.28 -1.96
CA THR A 148 -16.00 19.79 -1.95
C THR A 148 -16.18 18.66 -0.92
N VAL A 149 -15.22 17.74 -0.80
CA VAL A 149 -15.26 16.68 0.21
C VAL A 149 -15.23 17.26 1.63
N TYR A 150 -14.35 18.24 1.90
CA TYR A 150 -14.34 18.93 3.20
C TYR A 150 -15.66 19.63 3.50
N ASN A 151 -16.29 20.26 2.50
CA ASN A 151 -17.62 20.85 2.68
C ASN A 151 -18.69 19.81 3.05
N TYR A 152 -18.65 18.61 2.47
CA TYR A 152 -19.58 17.55 2.82
C TYR A 152 -19.34 17.03 4.24
N LEU A 153 -18.08 16.90 4.68
CA LEU A 153 -17.74 16.50 6.05
C LEU A 153 -18.18 17.51 7.10
N ASN A 154 -18.05 18.80 6.81
CA ASN A 154 -18.39 19.88 7.75
C ASN A 154 -19.91 20.11 7.87
N ARG A 155 -20.70 19.74 6.86
CA ARG A 155 -22.15 19.89 6.85
C ARG A 155 -22.91 18.94 7.80
N GLU A 156 -22.22 17.98 8.41
CA GLU A 156 -22.79 17.02 9.36
C GLU A 156 -22.32 17.24 10.80
N ALA A 157 -21.45 18.23 11.02
CA ALA A 157 -21.02 18.62 12.36
C ALA A 157 -21.97 19.65 13.01
N ASP A 158 -22.99 20.10 12.27
CA ASP A 158 -24.13 20.92 12.70
C ASP A 158 -25.40 20.06 12.70
#